data_AF-A0AAW0NSC8-F1
#
_entry.id   AF-A0AAW0NSC8-F1
#
_cell.length_a   1.000
_cell.length_b   1.000
_cell.length_c   1.000
_cell.angle_alpha   90.00
_cell.angle_beta   90.00
_cell.angle_gamma   90.00
#
_symmetry.space_group_name_H-M   'P 1'
#
loop_
_entity.id
_entity.type
_entity.pdbx_description
1 polymer ?
#
loop_
_entity_poly.entity_id
_entity_poly.type
_entity_poly.pdbx_seq_one_letter_code
_entity_poly.pdbx_strand_id
1 'polypeptide(L)'
;MEKLGMLSLFLILQINAAYASDALVTSCDLCHFEATCLKPEEKGDVRAPLSCQCKDGFVGDGMSCYDVKECGAGSSCCSIGYEWSSKDGCVDIDECSLTPSPCSASQLCQNTPGSFECVTKLARRKRSVGQSVQFPCGNNVCPHGMDCITQNGTSRCADPCEQYTVLDELWRATDNRLTGYPECDNTKDWQGWYRMFLNGSSAQITERCIDHYMCGTHAPMSITEPHPIQSNYIERRSVCATWQSTCCYFHDNFGTPPHVHIKRCYGQYYVYKFERRGSCSYAYCAELTNSSSTPSPAPTHIVTTTPTTTTSSAGVEGRCAWSMVGTAVLDE
;
A
#
# COMPACT_ATOMS: atom_id res chain seq x y z
N MET A 1 -56.61 9.72 51.98
CA MET A 1 -56.63 10.17 50.57
C MET A 1 -55.29 9.85 49.97
N GLU A 2 -55.27 8.78 49.19
CA GLU A 2 -54.13 8.21 48.49
C GLU A 2 -53.52 9.22 47.53
N LYS A 3 -52.19 9.30 47.46
CA LYS A 3 -51.50 9.84 46.29
C LYS A 3 -50.74 8.69 45.63
N LEU A 4 -51.39 8.15 44.62
CA LEU A 4 -50.92 7.13 43.70
C LEU A 4 -49.62 7.60 43.03
N GLY A 5 -48.62 6.71 43.04
CA GLY A 5 -47.31 6.96 42.48
C GLY A 5 -47.29 7.02 40.96
N MET A 6 -46.25 7.66 40.44
CA MET A 6 -45.77 7.44 39.08
C MET A 6 -44.25 7.34 39.17
N LEU A 7 -43.76 6.13 39.46
CA LEU A 7 -42.36 5.78 39.21
C LEU A 7 -42.18 5.77 37.69
N SER A 8 -41.57 6.83 37.15
CA SER A 8 -41.13 6.85 35.76
C SER A 8 -39.85 6.03 35.66
N LEU A 9 -40.01 4.74 35.36
CA LEU A 9 -38.91 3.84 35.04
C LEU A 9 -38.38 4.25 33.64
N PHE A 10 -37.41 5.16 33.60
CA PHE A 10 -36.67 5.43 32.37
C PHE A 10 -35.77 4.23 32.08
N LEU A 11 -36.28 3.32 31.26
CA LEU A 11 -35.47 2.33 30.57
C LEU A 11 -34.55 3.11 29.62
N ILE A 12 -33.33 3.42 30.08
CA ILE A 12 -32.27 3.90 29.21
C ILE A 12 -31.94 2.71 28.30
N LEU A 13 -32.53 2.70 27.10
CA LEU A 13 -32.02 1.89 26.01
C LEU A 13 -30.58 2.38 25.79
N GLN A 14 -29.62 1.59 26.26
CA GLN A 14 -28.22 1.73 25.86
C GLN A 14 -28.21 1.46 24.35
N ILE A 15 -28.33 2.53 23.56
CA ILE A 15 -28.04 2.48 22.13
C ILE A 15 -26.53 2.28 22.08
N ASN A 16 -26.10 1.02 22.09
CA ASN A 16 -24.77 0.64 21.66
C ASN A 16 -24.73 0.87 20.15
N ALA A 17 -24.60 2.13 19.73
CA ALA A 17 -24.12 2.44 18.39
C ALA A 17 -22.62 2.12 18.39
N ALA A 18 -22.33 0.84 18.26
CA ALA A 18 -21.02 0.33 17.93
C ALA A 18 -20.75 0.74 16.47
N TYR A 19 -20.33 1.98 16.26
CA TYR A 19 -19.87 2.44 14.95
C TYR A 19 -18.58 1.69 14.63
N ALA A 20 -18.67 0.69 13.73
CA ALA A 20 -17.59 0.47 12.79
C ALA A 20 -17.49 1.74 11.93
N SER A 21 -16.29 2.15 11.55
CA SER A 21 -16.08 3.34 10.73
C SER A 21 -16.59 3.10 9.31
N ASP A 22 -17.87 3.41 9.06
CA ASP A 22 -18.48 3.33 7.73
C ASP A 22 -17.70 4.21 6.74
N ALA A 23 -17.15 3.62 5.68
CA ALA A 23 -16.50 4.38 4.62
C ALA A 23 -17.54 5.17 3.81
N LEU A 24 -17.31 6.47 3.68
CA LEU A 24 -18.11 7.35 2.84
C LEU A 24 -17.70 7.17 1.38
N VAL A 25 -18.67 6.89 0.51
CA VAL A 25 -18.44 6.64 -0.91
C VAL A 25 -19.24 7.59 -1.79
N THR A 26 -18.78 7.77 -3.03
CA THR A 26 -19.46 8.59 -4.04
C THR A 26 -20.43 7.78 -4.91
N SER A 27 -20.29 6.44 -4.92
CA SER A 27 -21.19 5.49 -5.60
C SER A 27 -21.23 4.16 -4.84
N CYS A 28 -22.36 3.44 -4.92
CA CYS A 28 -22.54 2.13 -4.30
C CYS A 28 -21.66 1.03 -4.90
N ASP A 29 -21.27 1.17 -6.17
CA ASP A 29 -20.41 0.19 -6.85
C ASP A 29 -18.99 0.15 -6.26
N LEU A 30 -18.63 1.14 -5.43
CA LEU A 30 -17.35 1.23 -4.73
C LEU A 30 -17.32 0.42 -3.43
N CYS A 31 -18.47 -0.07 -2.98
CA CYS A 31 -18.53 -0.91 -1.79
C CYS A 31 -17.90 -2.26 -2.08
N HIS A 32 -17.31 -2.86 -1.05
CA HIS A 32 -16.85 -4.24 -1.14
C HIS A 32 -18.01 -5.15 -1.55
N PHE A 33 -17.76 -6.23 -2.30
CA PHE A 33 -18.83 -7.14 -2.71
C PHE A 33 -19.53 -7.80 -1.49
N GLU A 34 -18.83 -7.86 -0.35
CA GLU A 34 -19.35 -8.26 0.97
C GLU A 34 -19.81 -7.09 1.85
N ALA A 35 -20.14 -5.95 1.23
CA ALA A 35 -20.80 -4.84 1.89
C ALA A 35 -22.13 -4.51 1.23
N THR A 36 -23.03 -3.96 2.02
CA THR A 36 -24.27 -3.33 1.62
C THR A 36 -24.04 -1.83 1.51
N CYS A 37 -24.46 -1.24 0.39
CA CYS A 37 -24.46 0.21 0.23
C CYS A 37 -25.69 0.81 0.93
N LEU A 38 -25.46 1.69 1.90
CA LEU A 38 -26.48 2.44 2.61
C LEU A 38 -26.69 3.79 1.94
N LYS A 39 -27.94 4.09 1.60
CA LYS A 39 -28.33 5.36 0.99
C LYS A 39 -28.82 6.35 2.05
N PRO A 40 -28.65 7.68 1.84
CA PRO A 40 -29.12 8.72 2.76
C PRO A 40 -30.60 8.58 3.17
N GLU A 41 -31.44 8.08 2.26
CA GLU A 41 -32.87 7.88 2.48
C GLU A 41 -33.18 6.85 3.58
N GLU A 42 -32.29 5.86 3.77
CA GLU A 42 -32.42 4.81 4.80
C GLU A 42 -31.89 5.27 6.17
N LYS A 43 -31.07 6.34 6.20
CA LYS A 43 -30.48 6.92 7.41
C LYS A 43 -31.32 8.05 8.02
N GLY A 44 -32.41 8.45 7.36
CA GLY A 44 -33.28 9.55 7.79
C GLY A 44 -32.68 10.96 7.60
N ASP A 45 -31.55 11.07 6.89
CA ASP A 45 -30.87 12.33 6.60
C ASP A 45 -30.62 12.44 5.09
N VAL A 46 -31.41 13.30 4.44
CA VAL A 46 -31.42 13.54 2.99
C VAL A 46 -30.09 14.16 2.48
N ARG A 47 -29.17 14.54 3.38
CA ARG A 47 -27.82 15.04 3.03
C ARG A 47 -26.69 14.11 3.45
N ALA A 48 -26.98 12.94 4.01
CA ALA A 48 -25.92 12.00 4.34
C ALA A 48 -25.22 11.50 3.06
N PRO A 49 -23.89 11.34 3.07
CA PRO A 49 -23.19 10.67 1.98
C PRO A 49 -23.61 9.19 1.92
N LEU A 50 -23.47 8.57 0.74
CA LEU A 50 -23.55 7.11 0.63
C LEU A 50 -22.46 6.49 1.50
N SER A 51 -22.75 5.38 2.14
CA SER A 51 -21.77 4.67 2.97
C SER A 51 -21.84 3.17 2.75
N CYS A 52 -20.70 2.49 2.89
CA CYS A 52 -20.64 1.04 2.79
C CYS A 52 -20.63 0.41 4.19
N GLN A 53 -21.43 -0.64 4.37
CA GLN A 53 -21.47 -1.41 5.61
C GLN A 53 -21.26 -2.90 5.30
N CYS A 54 -20.26 -3.55 5.91
CA CYS A 54 -20.03 -4.98 5.71
C CYS A 54 -21.28 -5.81 6.06
N LYS A 55 -21.56 -6.84 5.27
CA LYS A 55 -22.67 -7.78 5.49
C LYS A 55 -22.46 -8.61 6.75
N ASP A 56 -23.52 -9.25 7.24
CA ASP A 56 -23.47 -10.16 8.37
C ASP A 56 -22.40 -11.25 8.19
N GLY A 57 -21.53 -11.41 9.21
CA GLY A 57 -20.40 -12.34 9.16
C GLY A 57 -19.10 -11.72 8.64
N PHE A 58 -19.14 -10.47 8.18
CA PHE A 58 -17.96 -9.71 7.77
C PHE A 58 -17.79 -8.45 8.63
N VAL A 59 -16.56 -7.95 8.67
CA VAL A 59 -16.19 -6.77 9.46
C VAL A 59 -15.15 -5.92 8.74
N GLY A 60 -15.16 -4.59 8.93
CA GLY A 60 -14.21 -3.67 8.31
C GLY A 60 -14.82 -2.29 8.04
N ASP A 61 -14.24 -1.53 7.10
CA ASP A 61 -14.68 -0.16 6.77
C ASP A 61 -15.79 -0.12 5.69
N GLY A 62 -16.23 -1.27 5.19
CA GLY A 62 -17.24 -1.37 4.13
C GLY A 62 -16.66 -1.29 2.70
N MET A 63 -15.44 -0.78 2.52
CA MET A 63 -14.67 -0.90 1.28
C MET A 63 -13.68 -2.08 1.34
N SER A 64 -13.25 -2.44 2.54
CA SER A 64 -12.53 -3.65 2.92
C SER A 64 -13.39 -4.40 3.94
N CYS A 65 -13.83 -5.61 3.59
CA CYS A 65 -14.58 -6.48 4.51
C CYS A 65 -13.86 -7.81 4.66
N TYR A 66 -13.63 -8.21 5.90
CA TYR A 66 -12.92 -9.42 6.29
C TYR A 66 -13.89 -10.44 6.89
N ASP A 67 -13.75 -11.72 6.53
CA ASP A 67 -14.59 -12.80 7.08
C ASP A 67 -14.25 -13.03 8.56
N VAL A 68 -15.25 -12.91 9.43
CA VAL A 68 -15.05 -12.99 10.89
C VAL A 68 -14.68 -14.40 11.35
N LYS A 69 -15.17 -15.44 10.70
CA LYS A 69 -14.90 -16.83 11.07
C LYS A 69 -13.53 -17.27 10.61
N GLU A 70 -13.16 -16.87 9.39
CA GLU A 70 -11.84 -17.18 8.85
C GLU A 70 -10.74 -16.46 9.63
N CYS A 71 -10.93 -15.16 9.90
CA CYS A 71 -9.92 -14.35 10.57
C CYS A 71 -9.91 -14.48 12.09
N GLY A 72 -11.03 -14.85 12.72
CA GLY A 72 -11.15 -15.04 14.18
C GLY A 72 -10.51 -16.33 14.71
N ALA A 73 -10.09 -17.25 13.84
CA ALA A 73 -9.62 -18.60 14.22
C ALA A 73 -8.08 -18.78 14.19
N GLY A 74 -7.27 -17.71 14.12
CA GLY A 74 -5.80 -17.83 14.20
C GLY A 74 -4.93 -16.83 13.41
N SER A 75 -5.39 -15.58 13.23
CA SER A 75 -4.61 -14.37 12.87
C SER A 75 -3.61 -14.43 11.70
N SER A 76 -4.03 -14.84 10.50
CA SER A 76 -3.30 -14.55 9.25
C SER A 76 -3.83 -13.33 8.47
N CYS A 77 -5.01 -12.81 8.81
CA CYS A 77 -5.68 -11.78 8.02
C CYS A 77 -5.15 -10.35 8.22
N CYS A 78 -4.44 -10.10 9.32
CA CYS A 78 -3.94 -8.77 9.62
C CYS A 78 -2.45 -8.69 9.32
N SER A 79 -2.04 -7.63 8.64
CA SER A 79 -0.63 -7.30 8.49
C SER A 79 0.05 -7.11 9.85
N ILE A 80 1.37 -7.24 9.88
CA ILE A 80 2.18 -6.96 11.08
C ILE A 80 1.87 -5.55 11.61
N GLY A 81 1.74 -5.43 12.93
CA GLY A 81 1.36 -4.18 13.63
C GLY A 81 -0.15 -3.96 13.75
N TYR A 82 -0.97 -4.93 13.35
CA TYR A 82 -2.42 -4.89 13.51
C TYR A 82 -2.90 -6.09 14.30
N GLU A 83 -3.95 -5.88 15.09
CA GLU A 83 -4.66 -6.93 15.80
C GLU A 83 -6.06 -7.13 15.24
N TRP A 84 -6.53 -8.37 15.29
CA TRP A 84 -7.87 -8.71 14.88
C TRP A 84 -8.90 -8.29 15.93
N SER A 85 -9.83 -7.43 15.53
CA SER A 85 -11.05 -7.09 16.26
C SER A 85 -12.25 -7.74 15.56
N SER A 86 -13.03 -8.51 16.31
CA SER A 86 -14.31 -9.04 15.81
C SER A 86 -15.34 -7.96 15.47
N LYS A 87 -15.11 -6.72 15.91
CA LYS A 87 -16.00 -5.58 15.71
C LYS A 87 -15.54 -4.64 14.58
N ASP A 88 -14.25 -4.45 14.43
CA ASP A 88 -13.68 -3.43 13.53
C ASP A 88 -12.73 -4.03 12.47
N GLY A 89 -12.55 -5.35 12.46
CA GLY A 89 -11.62 -6.04 11.57
C GLY A 89 -10.19 -5.85 12.03
N CYS A 90 -9.25 -5.62 11.12
CA CYS A 90 -7.87 -5.40 11.53
C CYS A 90 -7.64 -3.96 12.00
N VAL A 91 -7.46 -3.80 13.31
CA VAL A 91 -7.23 -2.52 13.97
C VAL A 91 -5.76 -2.34 14.24
N ASP A 92 -5.30 -1.11 14.09
CA ASP A 92 -3.93 -0.71 14.39
C ASP A 92 -3.62 -0.96 15.88
N ILE A 93 -2.50 -1.63 16.17
CA ILE A 93 -2.05 -1.79 17.55
C ILE A 93 -1.43 -0.45 17.97
N ASP A 94 -2.05 0.26 18.90
CA ASP A 94 -1.43 1.46 19.47
C ASP A 94 -0.31 1.07 20.44
N GLU A 95 0.89 0.84 19.92
CA GLU A 95 2.02 0.41 20.75
C GLU A 95 2.42 1.49 21.77
N CYS A 96 2.10 2.76 21.50
CA CYS A 96 2.38 3.86 22.41
C CYS A 96 1.47 3.89 23.64
N SER A 97 0.29 3.28 23.55
CA SER A 97 -0.62 3.09 24.67
C SER A 97 -0.30 1.84 25.50
N LEU A 98 0.65 1.01 25.06
CA LEU A 98 1.09 -0.18 25.81
C LEU A 98 1.97 0.19 27.01
N THR A 99 1.90 -0.65 28.04
CA THR A 99 2.74 -0.53 29.24
C THR A 99 3.61 -1.78 29.43
N PRO A 100 4.95 -1.66 29.46
CA PRO A 100 5.73 -0.42 29.36
C PRO A 100 5.75 0.17 27.94
N SER A 101 5.90 1.50 27.83
CA SER A 101 6.06 2.18 26.55
C SER A 101 7.23 1.55 25.76
N PRO A 102 7.09 1.35 24.44
CA PRO A 102 8.13 0.73 23.62
C PRO A 102 9.33 1.67 23.38
N CYS A 103 9.17 2.97 23.67
CA CYS A 103 10.22 3.97 23.56
C CYS A 103 10.99 4.19 24.87
N SER A 104 12.25 4.64 24.74
CA SER A 104 13.07 5.04 25.90
C SER A 104 12.45 6.23 26.64
N ALA A 105 12.72 6.38 27.95
CA ALA A 105 12.18 7.48 28.77
C ALA A 105 12.51 8.91 28.28
N SER A 106 13.58 9.05 27.48
CA SER A 106 14.01 10.31 26.85
C SER A 106 13.32 10.60 25.52
N GLN A 107 12.54 9.66 24.99
CA GLN A 107 11.80 9.77 23.74
C GLN A 107 10.30 9.96 24.01
N LEU A 108 9.60 10.51 23.04
CA LEU A 108 8.14 10.54 22.97
C LEU A 108 7.73 9.47 21.95
N CYS A 109 6.76 8.63 22.32
CA CYS A 109 6.18 7.65 21.41
C CYS A 109 5.07 8.34 20.58
N GLN A 110 5.08 8.13 19.27
CA GLN A 110 4.04 8.56 18.35
C GLN A 110 3.50 7.33 17.61
N ASN A 111 2.23 7.00 17.83
CA ASN A 111 1.61 5.86 17.16
C ASN A 111 1.45 6.11 15.66
N THR A 112 1.60 5.07 14.85
CA THR A 112 1.38 5.09 13.40
C THR A 112 0.66 3.81 12.98
N PRO A 113 -0.15 3.81 11.92
CA PRO A 113 -0.65 2.61 11.27
C PRO A 113 0.48 1.59 11.10
N GLY A 114 0.29 0.42 11.71
CA GLY A 114 1.16 -0.77 11.74
C GLY A 114 2.49 -0.61 12.47
N SER A 115 2.73 0.49 13.18
CA SER A 115 4.00 0.70 13.88
C SER A 115 3.98 1.91 14.82
N PHE A 116 5.13 2.27 15.39
CA PHE A 116 5.28 3.48 16.18
C PHE A 116 6.63 4.15 15.91
N GLU A 117 6.69 5.46 16.16
CA GLU A 117 7.93 6.23 16.07
C GLU A 117 8.36 6.77 17.44
N CYS A 118 9.61 6.47 17.83
CA CYS A 118 10.21 7.03 19.03
C CYS A 118 11.02 8.30 18.72
N VAL A 119 10.38 9.46 18.84
CA VAL A 119 11.02 10.74 18.55
C VAL A 119 11.74 11.27 19.79
N THR A 120 13.00 11.71 19.66
CA THR A 120 13.71 12.32 20.80
C THR A 120 13.07 13.67 21.13
N LYS A 121 12.92 13.98 22.43
CA LYS A 121 12.31 15.24 22.89
C LYS A 121 13.04 16.50 22.37
N LEU A 122 14.29 16.37 21.93
CA LEU A 122 15.11 17.44 21.33
C LEU A 122 15.12 17.44 19.79
N ALA A 123 14.52 16.45 19.11
CA ALA A 123 14.48 16.34 17.65
C ALA A 123 13.47 17.27 16.95
N ARG A 124 12.91 18.29 17.62
CA ARG A 124 12.34 19.43 16.86
C ARG A 124 13.39 20.15 16.01
N ARG A 125 14.69 19.85 16.18
CA ARG A 125 15.76 20.33 15.30
C ARG A 125 16.68 19.18 14.87
N LYS A 126 16.50 18.77 13.61
CA LYS A 126 17.39 17.93 12.78
C LYS A 126 17.54 16.47 13.21
N ARG A 127 16.67 15.61 12.68
CA ARG A 127 17.09 14.26 12.28
C ARG A 127 16.30 13.85 11.03
N SER A 128 17.01 13.76 9.91
CA SER A 128 16.53 13.24 8.63
C SER A 128 16.42 11.72 8.73
N VAL A 129 15.24 11.20 9.01
CA VAL A 129 14.82 9.84 8.66
C VAL A 129 13.57 10.04 7.81
N GLY A 130 13.63 9.62 6.53
CA GLY A 130 12.54 9.71 5.55
C GLY A 130 11.80 11.05 5.54
N GLN A 131 12.36 12.09 4.92
CA GLN A 131 11.61 13.35 4.79
C GLN A 131 10.34 13.10 3.98
N SER A 132 9.18 13.23 4.64
CA SER A 132 7.87 13.26 3.97
C SER A 132 7.96 14.13 2.73
N VAL A 133 7.44 13.67 1.60
CA VAL A 133 7.22 14.56 0.47
C VAL A 133 6.25 15.64 0.92
N GLN A 134 6.68 16.90 0.79
CA GLN A 134 5.88 18.07 1.17
C GLN A 134 5.31 18.72 -0.08
N PHE A 135 4.03 19.08 -0.02
CA PHE A 135 3.33 19.71 -1.13
C PHE A 135 3.03 21.18 -0.81
N PRO A 136 3.32 22.11 -1.74
CA PRO A 136 2.93 23.51 -1.59
C PRO A 136 1.41 23.66 -1.72
N CYS A 137 0.82 24.59 -0.96
CA CYS A 137 -0.60 24.89 -0.98
C CYS A 137 -0.84 26.40 -0.78
N GLY A 138 -1.05 27.11 -1.90
CA GLY A 138 -1.05 28.57 -1.90
C GLY A 138 0.29 29.11 -1.42
N ASN A 139 0.26 29.89 -0.32
CA ASN A 139 1.46 30.48 0.29
C ASN A 139 2.07 29.61 1.41
N ASN A 140 1.48 28.45 1.71
CA ASN A 140 1.93 27.55 2.77
C ASN A 140 2.46 26.24 2.18
N VAL A 141 3.13 25.44 3.01
CA VAL A 141 3.51 24.05 2.70
C VAL A 141 2.74 23.14 3.65
N CYS A 142 2.18 22.06 3.12
CA CYS A 142 1.39 21.15 3.94
C CYS A 142 2.23 20.41 4.99
N PRO A 143 1.65 20.09 6.17
CA PRO A 143 2.28 19.23 7.16
C PRO A 143 2.69 17.87 6.58
N HIS A 144 3.55 17.13 7.30
CA HIS A 144 3.92 15.78 6.91
C HIS A 144 2.68 14.88 6.77
N GLY A 145 2.68 14.04 5.72
CA GLY A 145 1.57 13.15 5.44
C GLY A 145 0.36 13.81 4.78
N MET A 146 0.40 15.12 4.50
CA MET A 146 -0.71 15.84 3.88
C MET A 146 -0.35 16.38 2.50
N ASP A 147 -1.37 16.55 1.65
CA ASP A 147 -1.26 17.14 0.32
C ASP A 147 -2.20 18.35 0.20
N CYS A 148 -1.93 19.21 -0.79
CA CYS A 148 -2.82 20.30 -1.15
C CYS A 148 -3.95 19.76 -2.04
N ILE A 149 -5.08 19.44 -1.42
CA ILE A 149 -6.23 18.87 -2.11
C ILE A 149 -7.27 19.96 -2.35
N THR A 150 -7.82 20.00 -3.57
CA THR A 150 -8.86 20.96 -3.95
C THR A 150 -10.24 20.32 -3.79
N GLN A 151 -11.08 20.92 -2.95
CA GLN A 151 -12.50 20.57 -2.81
C GLN A 151 -13.34 21.79 -3.19
N ASN A 152 -14.29 21.62 -4.13
CA ASN A 152 -15.21 22.68 -4.57
C ASN A 152 -14.52 24.00 -4.93
N GLY A 153 -13.36 23.93 -5.61
CA GLY A 153 -12.58 25.09 -6.03
C GLY A 153 -11.72 25.74 -4.93
N THR A 154 -11.71 25.21 -3.71
CA THR A 154 -10.85 25.69 -2.60
C THR A 154 -9.78 24.66 -2.29
N SER A 155 -8.51 25.06 -2.33
CA SER A 155 -7.37 24.18 -1.98
C SER A 155 -6.99 24.33 -0.52
N ARG A 156 -6.88 23.21 0.20
CA ARG A 156 -6.40 23.16 1.59
C ARG A 156 -5.50 21.95 1.81
N CYS A 157 -4.67 22.01 2.83
CA CYS A 157 -3.94 20.84 3.28
C CYS A 157 -4.93 19.83 3.88
N ALA A 158 -4.93 18.62 3.33
CA ALA A 158 -5.82 17.55 3.73
C ALA A 158 -5.07 16.21 3.71
N ASP A 159 -5.59 15.27 4.50
CA ASP A 159 -5.10 13.89 4.51
C ASP A 159 -5.63 13.16 3.26
N PRO A 160 -4.76 12.64 2.37
CA PRO A 160 -5.22 11.91 1.19
C PRO A 160 -5.89 10.57 1.49
N CYS A 161 -5.76 10.04 2.71
CA CYS A 161 -6.52 8.87 3.16
C CYS A 161 -8.00 9.18 3.36
N GLU A 162 -8.38 10.45 3.53
CA GLU A 162 -9.77 10.87 3.69
C GLU A 162 -10.41 11.31 2.36
N GLN A 163 -9.58 11.55 1.34
CA GLN A 163 -10.04 12.01 0.04
C GLN A 163 -9.21 11.42 -1.10
N TYR A 164 -9.78 10.43 -1.78
CA TYR A 164 -9.19 9.78 -2.94
C TYR A 164 -10.28 9.38 -3.94
N THR A 165 -9.85 9.05 -5.15
CA THR A 165 -10.67 8.46 -6.22
C THR A 165 -10.44 6.95 -6.26
N VAL A 166 -11.50 6.17 -6.42
CA VAL A 166 -11.36 4.72 -6.57
C VAL A 166 -10.89 4.38 -8.00
N LEU A 167 -9.92 3.48 -8.07
CA LEU A 167 -9.43 2.87 -9.30
C LEU A 167 -9.69 1.37 -9.24
N ASP A 168 -10.86 0.95 -9.71
CA ASP A 168 -11.28 -0.46 -9.76
C ASP A 168 -11.37 -0.94 -11.21
N GLU A 169 -10.22 -1.33 -11.76
CA GLU A 169 -10.09 -1.72 -13.16
C GLU A 169 -9.49 -3.12 -13.24
N LEU A 170 -10.33 -4.12 -13.49
CA LEU A 170 -9.94 -5.53 -13.53
C LEU A 170 -8.78 -5.82 -14.48
N TRP A 171 -8.66 -5.04 -15.56
CA TRP A 171 -7.59 -5.25 -16.52
C TRP A 171 -6.18 -5.04 -15.91
N ARG A 172 -6.07 -4.34 -14.78
CA ARG A 172 -4.81 -4.09 -14.05
C ARG A 172 -4.30 -5.28 -13.25
N ALA A 173 -5.10 -6.32 -13.06
CA ALA A 173 -4.73 -7.46 -12.24
C ALA A 173 -3.44 -8.14 -12.75
N THR A 174 -2.56 -8.54 -11.83
CA THR A 174 -1.26 -9.14 -12.18
C THR A 174 -1.36 -10.45 -12.98
N ASP A 175 -2.51 -11.12 -12.93
CA ASP A 175 -2.83 -12.35 -13.66
C ASP A 175 -3.59 -12.09 -14.98
N ASN A 176 -3.95 -10.84 -15.26
CA ASN A 176 -4.67 -10.49 -16.49
C ASN A 176 -3.70 -10.32 -17.69
N ARG A 177 -3.71 -11.29 -18.60
CA ARG A 177 -2.94 -11.25 -19.84
C ARG A 177 -3.60 -10.37 -20.91
N LEU A 178 -2.81 -9.56 -21.60
CA LEU A 178 -3.23 -8.81 -22.78
C LEU A 178 -3.65 -9.77 -23.90
N THR A 179 -4.89 -9.63 -24.37
CA THR A 179 -5.47 -10.43 -25.47
C THR A 179 -5.90 -9.60 -26.68
N GLY A 180 -5.85 -8.26 -26.58
CA GLY A 180 -6.32 -7.33 -27.62
C GLY A 180 -5.51 -6.03 -27.63
N TYR A 181 -6.20 -4.90 -27.76
CA TYR A 181 -5.55 -3.59 -27.65
C TYR A 181 -5.07 -3.33 -26.22
N PRO A 182 -3.88 -2.72 -26.05
CA PRO A 182 -3.35 -2.44 -24.73
C PRO A 182 -4.20 -1.37 -24.02
N GLU A 183 -4.51 -1.63 -22.76
CA GLU A 183 -4.92 -0.60 -21.81
C GLU A 183 -3.67 0.14 -21.30
N CYS A 184 -3.84 1.38 -20.87
CA CYS A 184 -2.70 2.21 -20.46
C CYS A 184 -3.09 3.39 -19.56
N ASP A 185 -2.12 3.86 -18.80
CA ASP A 185 -2.29 4.99 -17.86
C ASP A 185 -2.03 6.36 -18.48
N ASN A 186 -1.62 6.40 -19.75
CA ASN A 186 -1.34 7.65 -20.46
C ASN A 186 -2.62 8.43 -20.83
N THR A 187 -3.75 7.74 -20.96
CA THR A 187 -5.06 8.34 -21.29
C THR A 187 -5.79 8.89 -20.06
N LYS A 188 -5.33 8.56 -18.86
CA LYS A 188 -5.93 8.98 -17.60
C LYS A 188 -5.50 10.40 -17.24
N ASP A 189 -6.46 11.21 -16.80
CA ASP A 189 -6.18 12.51 -16.22
C ASP A 189 -5.95 12.34 -14.71
N TRP A 190 -4.70 12.07 -14.35
CA TRP A 190 -4.29 11.85 -12.97
C TRP A 190 -4.43 13.15 -12.16
N GLN A 191 -5.56 13.31 -11.49
CA GLN A 191 -5.90 14.45 -10.64
C GLN A 191 -6.15 13.98 -9.21
N GLY A 192 -5.16 14.17 -8.35
CA GLY A 192 -5.25 13.86 -6.92
C GLY A 192 -4.78 12.44 -6.56
N TRP A 193 -5.40 11.88 -5.53
CA TRP A 193 -5.02 10.59 -4.93
C TRP A 193 -6.01 9.50 -5.33
N TYR A 194 -5.52 8.27 -5.39
CA TYR A 194 -6.26 7.11 -5.85
C TYR A 194 -6.07 5.92 -4.91
N ARG A 195 -7.13 5.15 -4.68
CA ARG A 195 -7.08 3.86 -3.98
C ARG A 195 -7.38 2.75 -4.99
N MET A 196 -6.53 1.73 -5.03
CA MET A 196 -6.68 0.62 -5.98
C MET A 196 -7.63 -0.45 -5.46
N PHE A 197 -8.44 -0.99 -6.35
CA PHE A 197 -9.31 -2.13 -6.13
C PHE A 197 -9.24 -3.08 -7.33
N LEU A 198 -9.59 -4.34 -7.08
CA LEU A 198 -9.87 -5.33 -8.11
C LEU A 198 -11.17 -6.02 -7.75
N ASN A 199 -12.22 -5.80 -8.53
CA ASN A 199 -13.55 -6.37 -8.32
C ASN A 199 -14.17 -5.98 -6.97
N GLY A 200 -14.03 -4.71 -6.58
CA GLY A 200 -14.46 -4.21 -5.27
C GLY A 200 -13.61 -4.69 -4.09
N SER A 201 -12.59 -5.53 -4.29
CA SER A 201 -11.66 -5.93 -3.24
C SER A 201 -10.43 -5.05 -3.20
N SER A 202 -9.96 -4.71 -1.99
CA SER A 202 -8.79 -3.86 -1.77
C SER A 202 -7.55 -4.44 -2.48
N ALA A 203 -6.86 -3.59 -3.24
CA ALA A 203 -5.69 -3.94 -4.01
C ALA A 203 -4.57 -2.90 -3.83
N GLN A 204 -3.36 -3.30 -4.19
CA GLN A 204 -2.17 -2.45 -4.10
C GLN A 204 -1.27 -2.65 -5.32
N ILE A 205 -0.40 -1.67 -5.60
CA ILE A 205 0.57 -1.80 -6.70
C ILE A 205 1.55 -2.93 -6.35
N THR A 206 1.72 -3.91 -7.23
CA THR A 206 2.68 -4.99 -6.99
C THR A 206 4.10 -4.49 -6.72
N GLU A 207 4.76 -5.10 -5.73
CA GLU A 207 6.18 -4.87 -5.40
C GLU A 207 7.12 -5.79 -6.19
N ARG A 208 6.56 -6.75 -6.93
CA ARG A 208 7.31 -7.71 -7.76
C ARG A 208 7.17 -7.39 -9.24
N CYS A 209 8.20 -7.76 -9.99
CA CYS A 209 8.20 -7.73 -11.44
C CYS A 209 7.08 -8.62 -11.99
N ILE A 210 6.33 -8.08 -12.95
CA ILE A 210 5.32 -8.82 -13.70
C ILE A 210 5.81 -9.01 -15.12
N ASP A 211 5.56 -10.18 -15.69
CA ASP A 211 5.94 -10.51 -17.07
C ASP A 211 5.31 -9.55 -18.07
N HIS A 212 6.03 -9.25 -19.16
CA HIS A 212 5.49 -8.46 -20.28
C HIS A 212 4.15 -9.02 -20.81
N TYR A 213 3.29 -8.13 -21.33
CA TYR A 213 1.92 -8.43 -21.77
C TYR A 213 0.93 -8.85 -20.66
N MET A 214 1.21 -8.50 -19.41
CA MET A 214 0.28 -8.68 -18.27
C MET A 214 -0.28 -7.33 -17.81
N CYS A 215 -1.23 -7.37 -16.88
CA CYS A 215 -1.99 -6.21 -16.42
C CYS A 215 -2.63 -5.45 -17.57
N GLY A 216 -3.10 -6.20 -18.59
CA GLY A 216 -3.81 -5.64 -19.74
C GLY A 216 -2.98 -4.67 -20.59
N THR A 217 -1.66 -4.62 -20.44
CA THR A 217 -0.79 -3.65 -21.11
C THR A 217 0.46 -4.31 -21.72
N HIS A 218 1.23 -3.59 -22.53
CA HIS A 218 2.49 -4.11 -23.09
C HIS A 218 3.59 -4.19 -22.03
N ALA A 219 3.72 -3.14 -21.22
CA ALA A 219 4.77 -2.92 -20.23
C ALA A 219 4.17 -2.71 -18.84
N PRO A 220 3.92 -3.81 -18.11
CA PRO A 220 3.41 -3.72 -16.76
C PRO A 220 4.40 -2.96 -15.85
N MET A 221 3.85 -2.11 -14.99
CA MET A 221 4.62 -1.33 -14.02
C MET A 221 4.41 -1.83 -12.59
N SER A 222 5.52 -1.91 -11.86
CA SER A 222 5.61 -2.28 -10.45
C SER A 222 6.42 -1.24 -9.68
N ILE A 223 6.26 -1.18 -8.36
CA ILE A 223 7.18 -0.41 -7.52
C ILE A 223 8.42 -1.25 -7.19
N THR A 224 9.55 -0.60 -6.96
CA THR A 224 10.85 -1.28 -6.74
C THR A 224 11.23 -1.43 -5.28
N GLU A 225 10.53 -0.72 -4.40
CA GLU A 225 10.78 -0.69 -2.97
C GLU A 225 9.45 -1.01 -2.27
N PRO A 226 9.48 -1.66 -1.09
CA PRO A 226 8.26 -2.01 -0.38
C PRO A 226 7.36 -0.80 -0.11
N HIS A 227 6.05 -1.01 -0.07
CA HIS A 227 5.12 0.03 0.31
C HIS A 227 5.52 0.65 1.66
N PRO A 228 5.18 1.93 1.88
CA PRO A 228 5.42 2.58 3.16
C PRO A 228 4.84 1.75 4.31
N ILE A 229 5.59 1.68 5.39
CA ILE A 229 5.09 1.09 6.65
C ILE A 229 4.49 2.20 7.51
N GLN A 230 5.03 3.42 7.40
CA GLN A 230 4.62 4.59 8.18
C GLN A 230 3.49 5.35 7.46
N SER A 231 2.43 5.75 8.17
CA SER A 231 1.35 6.56 7.58
C SER A 231 1.55 8.06 7.67
N ASN A 232 2.34 8.52 8.64
CA ASN A 232 2.53 9.94 8.90
C ASN A 232 3.39 10.61 7.82
N TYR A 233 3.92 9.82 6.88
CA TYR A 233 4.73 10.28 5.78
C TYR A 233 4.11 9.92 4.43
N ILE A 234 4.23 10.84 3.48
CA ILE A 234 4.08 10.51 2.07
C ILE A 234 5.47 10.17 1.57
N GLU A 235 5.62 8.97 1.03
CA GLU A 235 6.89 8.52 0.47
C GLU A 235 6.83 8.52 -1.06
N ARG A 236 7.99 8.71 -1.68
CA ARG A 236 8.19 8.55 -3.10
C ARG A 236 8.80 7.18 -3.35
N ARG A 237 8.24 6.43 -4.28
CA ARG A 237 8.73 5.11 -4.68
C ARG A 237 9.10 5.11 -6.15
N SER A 238 10.25 4.50 -6.45
CA SER A 238 10.64 4.31 -7.85
C SER A 238 9.77 3.24 -8.49
N VAL A 239 9.45 3.46 -9.76
CA VAL A 239 8.59 2.60 -10.57
C VAL A 239 9.46 1.96 -11.65
N CYS A 240 9.28 0.67 -11.85
CA CYS A 240 9.87 -0.10 -12.93
C CYS A 240 8.81 -0.57 -13.91
N ALA A 241 9.20 -0.69 -15.18
CA ALA A 241 8.40 -1.36 -16.20
C ALA A 241 9.13 -2.61 -16.70
N THR A 242 8.39 -3.66 -17.04
CA THR A 242 8.94 -4.85 -17.71
C THR A 242 8.77 -4.74 -19.22
N TRP A 243 9.84 -5.00 -19.98
CA TRP A 243 9.81 -5.01 -21.46
C TRP A 243 10.65 -6.16 -22.00
N GLN A 244 10.21 -6.83 -23.07
CA GLN A 244 10.94 -7.95 -23.70
C GLN A 244 11.51 -8.95 -22.67
N SER A 245 10.69 -9.28 -21.65
CA SER A 245 11.06 -10.15 -20.52
C SER A 245 12.19 -9.66 -19.61
N THR A 246 12.63 -8.40 -19.75
CA THR A 246 13.58 -7.75 -18.84
C THR A 246 12.80 -6.84 -17.89
N CYS A 247 12.86 -7.14 -16.59
CA CYS A 247 12.30 -6.26 -15.57
C CYS A 247 13.14 -4.99 -15.42
N CYS A 248 12.49 -3.88 -15.04
CA CYS A 248 13.12 -2.58 -14.88
C CYS A 248 13.81 -2.07 -16.16
N TYR A 249 13.19 -2.34 -17.31
CA TYR A 249 13.66 -1.87 -18.60
C TYR A 249 12.69 -0.87 -19.20
N PHE A 250 13.15 0.38 -19.37
CA PHE A 250 12.41 1.41 -20.10
C PHE A 250 12.92 1.46 -21.53
N HIS A 251 12.00 1.35 -22.49
CA HIS A 251 12.32 1.37 -23.92
C HIS A 251 12.83 2.73 -24.41
N ASP A 252 12.65 3.79 -23.62
CA ASP A 252 13.02 5.16 -23.99
C ASP A 252 14.02 5.78 -23.01
N ASN A 253 14.91 6.65 -23.54
CA ASN A 253 15.91 7.47 -22.84
C ASN A 253 15.27 8.51 -21.88
N PHE A 254 14.37 8.11 -21.01
CA PHE A 254 13.88 8.95 -19.93
C PHE A 254 14.99 9.06 -18.89
N GLY A 255 15.72 10.17 -18.88
CA GLY A 255 16.86 10.42 -17.98
C GLY A 255 16.57 10.34 -16.47
N THR A 256 15.37 9.94 -16.04
CA THR A 256 15.03 9.64 -14.63
C THR A 256 13.91 8.58 -14.57
N PRO A 257 14.04 7.56 -13.69
CA PRO A 257 12.98 6.56 -13.46
C PRO A 257 11.67 7.25 -13.03
N PRO A 258 10.51 6.78 -13.50
CA PRO A 258 9.24 7.28 -13.01
C PRO A 258 9.09 6.98 -11.52
N HIS A 259 8.29 7.81 -10.85
CA HIS A 259 7.96 7.59 -9.45
C HIS A 259 6.49 7.82 -9.17
N VAL A 260 6.03 7.21 -8.09
CA VAL A 260 4.69 7.37 -7.55
C VAL A 260 4.82 7.86 -6.10
N HIS A 261 3.90 8.71 -5.67
CA HIS A 261 3.79 9.04 -4.26
C HIS A 261 2.80 8.11 -3.60
N ILE A 262 3.16 7.55 -2.46
CA ILE A 262 2.37 6.54 -1.74
C ILE A 262 2.23 6.98 -0.29
N LYS A 263 1.01 6.82 0.24
CA LYS A 263 0.74 6.96 1.67
C LYS A 263 0.00 5.72 2.17
N ARG A 264 0.42 5.22 3.32
CA ARG A 264 -0.30 4.18 4.05
C ARG A 264 -1.44 4.78 4.85
N CYS A 265 -2.60 4.13 4.89
CA CYS A 265 -3.77 4.60 5.60
C CYS A 265 -4.20 3.62 6.71
N TYR A 266 -4.96 4.12 7.68
CA TYR A 266 -5.67 3.26 8.64
C TYR A 266 -6.62 2.33 7.87
N GLY A 267 -6.77 1.08 8.30
CA GLY A 267 -7.51 0.05 7.56
C GLY A 267 -6.69 -0.72 6.51
N GLN A 268 -5.35 -0.67 6.59
CA GLN A 268 -4.42 -1.48 5.79
C GLN A 268 -4.58 -1.33 4.27
N TYR A 269 -4.75 -0.09 3.82
CA TYR A 269 -4.73 0.23 2.40
C TYR A 269 -3.77 1.37 2.10
N TYR A 270 -3.51 1.55 0.81
CA TYR A 270 -2.62 2.56 0.29
C TYR A 270 -3.37 3.50 -0.64
N VAL A 271 -2.99 4.77 -0.59
CA VAL A 271 -3.39 5.77 -1.58
C VAL A 271 -2.17 6.20 -2.38
N TYR A 272 -2.40 6.44 -3.68
CA TYR A 272 -1.38 6.69 -4.67
C TYR A 272 -1.64 7.99 -5.40
N LYS A 273 -0.62 8.83 -5.56
CA LYS A 273 -0.65 9.99 -6.46
C LYS A 273 0.26 9.72 -7.64
N PHE A 274 -0.37 9.43 -8.77
CA PHE A 274 0.30 9.05 -10.01
C PHE A 274 0.81 10.27 -10.78
N GLU A 275 1.85 10.04 -11.58
CA GLU A 275 2.42 11.05 -12.47
C GLU A 275 2.20 10.67 -13.93
N ARG A 276 1.77 11.63 -14.73
CA ARG A 276 1.47 11.43 -16.14
C ARG A 276 2.75 11.27 -16.96
N ARG A 277 2.84 10.21 -17.77
CA ARG A 277 3.95 9.95 -18.73
C ARG A 277 3.42 9.46 -20.08
N GLY A 278 4.07 9.92 -21.15
CA GLY A 278 3.54 10.07 -22.51
C GLY A 278 3.50 8.87 -23.44
N SER A 279 3.32 7.63 -22.96
CA SER A 279 3.25 6.45 -23.84
C SER A 279 2.17 5.45 -23.41
N CYS A 280 1.34 5.02 -24.37
CA CYS A 280 0.25 4.06 -24.14
C CYS A 280 0.73 2.59 -24.21
N SER A 281 1.85 2.33 -23.56
CA SER A 281 2.37 0.97 -23.37
C SER A 281 2.54 0.62 -21.90
N TYR A 282 2.34 1.58 -21.00
CA TYR A 282 2.63 1.45 -19.57
C TYR A 282 1.34 1.50 -18.76
N ALA A 283 1.21 0.59 -17.79
CA ALA A 283 0.17 0.64 -16.77
C ALA A 283 0.64 0.07 -15.43
N TYR A 284 0.21 0.69 -14.33
CA TYR A 284 0.42 0.18 -12.99
C TYR A 284 -0.39 -1.11 -12.79
N CYS A 285 0.32 -2.19 -12.45
CA CYS A 285 -0.26 -3.45 -12.06
C CYS A 285 -0.76 -3.43 -10.62
N ALA A 286 -1.88 -4.10 -10.37
CA ALA A 286 -2.45 -4.25 -9.04
C ALA A 286 -2.57 -5.73 -8.64
N GLU A 287 -2.36 -6.01 -7.35
CA GLU A 287 -2.62 -7.31 -6.73
C GLU A 287 -3.43 -7.15 -5.43
N LEU A 288 -4.17 -8.19 -5.05
CA LEU A 288 -5.01 -8.16 -3.84
C LEU A 288 -4.14 -8.11 -2.58
N THR A 289 -4.55 -7.32 -1.58
CA THR A 289 -3.80 -7.15 -0.32
C THR A 289 -3.69 -8.42 0.54
N ASN A 290 -4.51 -9.45 0.29
CA ASN A 290 -4.52 -10.72 1.05
C ASN A 290 -3.71 -11.85 0.43
N SER A 291 -3.08 -11.66 -0.74
CA SER A 291 -2.14 -12.66 -1.24
C SER A 291 -0.85 -12.54 -0.42
N SER A 292 -0.60 -13.50 0.47
CA SER A 292 0.64 -13.66 1.20
C SER A 292 1.84 -13.59 0.24
N SER A 293 2.41 -12.42 0.05
CA SER A 293 3.69 -12.29 -0.63
C SER A 293 4.74 -12.79 0.35
N THR A 294 5.16 -14.04 0.18
CA THR A 294 6.51 -14.42 0.59
C THR A 294 7.46 -13.39 -0.02
N PRO A 295 8.29 -12.68 0.77
CA PRO A 295 9.24 -11.76 0.20
C PRO A 295 10.14 -12.56 -0.75
N SER A 296 10.01 -12.31 -2.04
CA SER A 296 10.97 -12.84 -3.01
C SER A 296 12.33 -12.28 -2.64
N PRO A 297 13.40 -13.10 -2.59
CA PRO A 297 14.72 -12.57 -2.35
C PRO A 297 15.04 -11.52 -3.41
N ALA A 298 15.54 -10.36 -2.96
CA ALA A 298 16.01 -9.29 -3.81
C ALA A 298 16.91 -9.84 -4.94
N PRO A 299 16.88 -9.23 -6.14
CA PRO A 299 17.75 -9.68 -7.23
C PRO A 299 19.21 -9.55 -6.78
N THR A 300 19.86 -10.70 -6.59
CA THR A 300 21.29 -10.77 -6.34
C THR A 300 21.99 -10.22 -7.58
N HIS A 301 22.53 -9.00 -7.49
CA HIS A 301 23.47 -8.52 -8.49
C HIS A 301 24.65 -9.49 -8.53
N ILE A 302 24.71 -10.34 -9.55
CA ILE A 302 25.94 -11.06 -9.89
C ILE A 302 26.90 -10.01 -10.42
N VAL A 303 27.77 -9.52 -9.53
CA VAL A 303 28.94 -8.76 -9.94
C VAL A 303 29.87 -9.76 -10.64
N THR A 304 29.75 -9.85 -11.96
CA THR A 304 30.75 -10.51 -12.78
C THR A 304 32.01 -9.64 -12.75
N THR A 305 32.93 -9.95 -11.84
CA THR A 305 34.28 -9.41 -11.89
C THR A 305 35.00 -10.03 -13.09
N THR A 306 35.06 -9.30 -14.19
CA THR A 306 36.06 -9.53 -15.25
C THR A 306 37.45 -9.47 -14.63
N PRO A 307 38.30 -10.50 -14.77
CA PRO A 307 39.66 -10.43 -14.29
C PRO A 307 40.47 -9.50 -15.20
N THR A 308 40.86 -8.35 -14.66
CA THR A 308 41.85 -7.47 -15.25
C THR A 308 43.20 -8.20 -15.25
N THR A 309 43.71 -8.50 -16.44
CA THR A 309 45.09 -8.93 -16.64
C THR A 309 46.03 -7.80 -16.24
N THR A 310 46.68 -7.94 -15.09
CA THR A 310 47.84 -7.12 -14.72
C THR A 310 49.06 -8.01 -14.71
N THR A 311 49.96 -7.75 -15.65
CA THR A 311 51.27 -8.40 -15.76
C THR A 311 52.16 -7.92 -14.61
N SER A 312 52.64 -8.83 -13.76
CA SER A 312 53.79 -8.56 -12.91
C SER A 312 54.62 -9.81 -12.63
N SER A 313 55.84 -9.75 -13.16
CA SER A 313 57.06 -10.54 -12.93
C SER A 313 57.19 -11.42 -11.68
N ALA A 314 57.51 -12.69 -11.96
CA ALA A 314 58.59 -13.52 -11.41
C ALA A 314 58.85 -13.58 -9.89
N GLY A 315 58.82 -14.81 -9.34
CA GLY A 315 59.48 -15.11 -8.06
C GLY A 315 59.27 -16.53 -7.51
N VAL A 316 59.98 -17.51 -8.09
CA VAL A 316 60.71 -18.63 -7.43
C VAL A 316 59.95 -19.75 -6.65
N GLU A 317 60.03 -20.95 -7.27
CA GLU A 317 60.35 -22.32 -6.78
C GLU A 317 59.77 -22.94 -5.48
N GLY A 318 59.28 -24.19 -5.62
CA GLY A 318 59.23 -25.14 -4.49
C GLY A 318 58.45 -26.46 -4.66
N ARG A 319 58.85 -27.32 -5.62
CA ARG A 319 58.87 -28.82 -5.62
C ARG A 319 57.65 -29.64 -5.12
N CYS A 320 57.04 -30.46 -6.02
CA CYS A 320 57.16 -31.95 -6.20
C CYS A 320 56.43 -32.80 -5.13
N ALA A 321 55.72 -33.91 -5.38
CA ALA A 321 55.46 -34.82 -6.51
C ALA A 321 54.19 -35.66 -6.11
N TRP A 322 53.45 -36.40 -6.94
CA TRP A 322 53.81 -37.54 -7.81
C TRP A 322 52.70 -37.79 -8.84
N SER A 323 53.14 -38.30 -9.99
CA SER A 323 52.37 -38.78 -11.15
C SER A 323 51.79 -40.18 -10.93
N MET A 324 50.70 -40.53 -11.62
CA MET A 324 50.63 -41.57 -12.67
C MET A 324 49.14 -41.88 -12.97
N VAL A 325 48.60 -41.47 -14.13
CA VAL A 325 48.59 -42.13 -15.46
C VAL A 325 47.33 -43.00 -15.65
N GLY A 326 46.61 -42.73 -16.75
CA GLY A 326 45.52 -43.55 -17.30
C GLY A 326 44.85 -42.90 -18.53
N THR A 327 45.53 -42.97 -19.68
CA THR A 327 45.12 -42.72 -21.08
C THR A 327 43.68 -43.17 -21.41
N ALA A 328 42.80 -42.37 -22.02
CA ALA A 328 42.70 -41.90 -23.42
C ALA A 328 42.43 -43.01 -24.47
N VAL A 329 41.25 -42.98 -25.12
CA VAL A 329 41.03 -43.14 -26.58
C VAL A 329 39.73 -42.42 -26.98
N LEU A 330 39.83 -41.61 -28.03
CA LEU A 330 38.76 -41.04 -28.86
C LEU A 330 38.51 -42.00 -30.04
N ASP A 331 37.26 -42.14 -30.49
CA ASP A 331 36.98 -42.60 -31.86
C ASP A 331 36.58 -41.39 -32.73
N GLU A 332 37.39 -41.24 -33.80
CA GLU A 332 37.28 -40.51 -35.08
C GLU A 332 37.11 -38.99 -35.13
#